data_AF-A0A7X2H5R1-F1
#
_entry.id   AF-A0A7X2H5R1-F1
#
_cell.length_a   1.000
_cell.length_b   1.000
_cell.length_c   1.000
_cell.angle_alpha   90.00
_cell.angle_beta   90.00
_cell.angle_gamma   90.00
#
_symmetry.space_group_name_H-M   'P 1'
#
loop_
_entity.id
_entity.type
_entity.pdbx_description
1 polymer ?
#
loop_
_entity_poly.entity_id
_entity_poly.type
_entity_poly.pdbx_seq_one_letter_code
_entity_poly.pdbx_strand_id
1 'polypeptide(L)'
;MKATIEIKSKIDELIHLLLTDGVQPSDLTDNIFLDDYSNISYRRQNQMIIGELVFKEEMVNKLVETKLRYYYNLDKKLLRIEEEIYKGTNVIWDRAITEANILDELLVLLTKSYDQEQISRFLSTLPSNLKAKIEKKVHSLIA
;
A
#
# COMPACT_ATOMS: atom_id res chain seq x y z
N MET A 1 3.41 -12.67 25.86
CA MET A 1 4.38 -11.57 25.63
C MET A 1 4.69 -11.36 24.15
N LYS A 2 5.04 -12.41 23.38
CA LYS A 2 5.32 -12.30 21.94
C LYS A 2 4.13 -11.81 21.09
N ALA A 3 2.93 -12.37 21.31
CA ALA A 3 1.72 -11.99 20.58
C ALA A 3 1.32 -10.50 20.75
N THR A 4 1.47 -9.95 21.96
CA THR A 4 1.17 -8.53 22.23
C THR A 4 2.12 -7.59 21.48
N ILE A 5 3.39 -7.99 21.33
CA ILE A 5 4.39 -7.24 20.56
C ILE A 5 4.04 -7.27 19.07
N GLU A 6 3.70 -8.45 18.54
CA GLU A 6 3.30 -8.61 17.13
C GLU A 6 2.03 -7.82 16.78
N ILE A 7 1.02 -7.85 17.65
CA ILE A 7 -0.21 -7.08 17.48
C ILE A 7 0.07 -5.59 17.50
N LYS A 8 0.89 -5.12 18.45
CA LYS A 8 1.30 -3.71 18.49
C LYS A 8 2.01 -3.31 17.20
N SER A 9 2.94 -4.13 16.71
CA SER A 9 3.63 -3.88 15.44
C SER A 9 2.64 -3.72 14.28
N LYS A 10 1.62 -4.58 14.18
CA LYS A 10 0.60 -4.48 13.12
C LYS A 10 -0.29 -3.24 13.25
N ILE A 11 -0.60 -2.82 14.48
CA ILE A 11 -1.30 -1.56 14.72
C ILE A 11 -0.43 -0.38 14.29
N ASP A 12 0.85 -0.39 14.64
CA ASP A 12 1.80 0.67 14.27
C ASP A 12 1.97 0.75 12.74
N GLU A 13 2.04 -0.39 12.04
CA GLU A 13 2.04 -0.47 10.57
C GLU A 13 0.78 0.15 9.97
N LEU A 14 -0.40 -0.17 10.51
CA LEU A 14 -1.67 0.38 10.05
C LEU A 14 -1.73 1.89 10.26
N ILE A 15 -1.32 2.38 11.44
CA ILE A 15 -1.25 3.81 11.75
C ILE A 15 -0.31 4.49 10.76
N HIS A 16 0.88 3.94 10.53
CA HIS A 16 1.84 4.50 9.58
C HIS A 16 1.25 4.58 8.17
N LEU A 17 0.58 3.53 7.70
CA LEU A 17 -0.09 3.54 6.40
C LEU A 17 -1.14 4.64 6.31
N LEU A 18 -1.98 4.82 7.33
CA LEU A 18 -3.06 5.81 7.32
C LEU A 18 -2.55 7.26 7.39
N LEU A 19 -1.45 7.48 8.11
CA LEU A 19 -0.85 8.81 8.25
C LEU A 19 0.02 9.20 7.06
N THR A 20 0.73 8.26 6.44
CA THR A 20 1.64 8.58 5.33
C THR A 20 0.89 8.92 4.05
N ASP A 21 1.38 9.93 3.33
CA ASP A 21 0.91 10.27 1.98
C ASP A 21 1.53 9.35 0.91
N GLY A 22 2.59 8.61 1.27
CA GLY A 22 3.46 7.92 0.31
C GLY A 22 4.44 8.89 -0.37
N VAL A 23 5.31 8.35 -1.24
CA VAL A 23 6.31 9.17 -1.95
C VAL A 23 5.63 10.21 -2.83
N GLN A 24 6.01 11.48 -2.71
CA GLN A 24 5.33 12.58 -3.39
C GLN A 24 5.91 12.82 -4.79
N PRO A 25 5.13 13.39 -5.72
CA PRO A 25 5.63 13.79 -7.04
C PRO A 25 6.89 14.66 -6.98
N SER A 26 6.98 15.57 -6.00
CA SER A 26 8.17 16.40 -5.78
C SER A 26 9.42 15.55 -5.53
N ASP A 27 9.29 14.50 -4.72
CA ASP A 27 10.40 13.63 -4.33
C ASP A 27 10.87 12.76 -5.51
N LEU A 28 9.96 12.45 -6.42
CA LEU A 28 10.24 11.64 -7.60
C LEU A 28 10.85 12.44 -8.76
N THR A 29 10.61 13.76 -8.81
CA THR A 29 11.01 14.60 -9.94
C THR A 29 12.54 14.72 -10.04
N ASP A 30 13.25 14.70 -8.92
CA ASP A 30 14.71 14.79 -8.88
C ASP A 30 15.41 13.63 -9.60
N ASN A 31 14.73 12.50 -9.80
CA ASN A 31 15.28 11.38 -10.57
C ASN A 31 15.56 11.76 -12.05
N ILE A 32 14.99 12.86 -12.56
CA ILE A 32 15.25 13.31 -13.94
C ILE A 32 16.71 13.73 -14.18
N PHE A 33 17.45 14.00 -13.11
CA PHE A 33 18.87 14.35 -13.17
C PHE A 33 19.79 13.12 -13.16
N LEU A 34 19.24 11.91 -13.00
CA LEU A 34 19.99 10.67 -13.03
C LEU A 34 20.08 10.13 -14.47
N ASP A 35 21.28 9.70 -14.88
CA ASP A 35 21.57 9.28 -16.27
C ASP A 35 20.71 8.10 -16.76
N ASP A 36 20.27 7.25 -15.83
CA ASP A 36 19.47 6.06 -16.14
C ASP A 36 18.01 6.40 -16.49
N TYR A 37 17.52 7.58 -16.09
CA TYR A 37 16.14 8.01 -16.32
C TYR A 37 16.00 8.72 -17.66
N SER A 38 15.16 8.16 -18.54
CA SER A 38 14.90 8.72 -19.86
C SER A 38 13.69 9.65 -19.90
N ASN A 39 12.74 9.50 -18.97
CA ASN A 39 11.55 10.33 -18.91
C ASN A 39 10.93 10.35 -17.51
N ILE A 40 10.48 11.53 -17.08
CA ILE A 40 9.58 11.69 -15.93
C ILE A 40 8.43 12.60 -16.37
N SER A 41 7.20 12.11 -16.24
CA SER A 41 6.03 12.87 -16.65
C SER A 41 4.88 12.70 -15.66
N TYR A 42 4.06 13.74 -15.53
CA TYR A 42 2.85 13.71 -14.71
C TYR A 42 1.65 14.12 -15.55
N ARG A 43 0.55 13.38 -15.41
CA ARG A 43 -0.71 13.70 -16.08
C ARG A 43 -1.88 13.55 -15.13
N ARG A 44 -2.92 14.36 -15.34
CA ARG A 44 -4.21 14.20 -14.66
C ARG A 44 -5.14 13.37 -15.52
N GLN A 45 -5.75 12.34 -14.94
CA GLN A 45 -6.69 11.45 -15.62
C GLN A 45 -7.75 10.95 -14.63
N ASN A 46 -9.04 11.08 -14.97
CA ASN A 46 -10.15 10.53 -14.16
C ASN A 46 -10.08 10.89 -12.65
N GLN A 47 -9.83 12.16 -12.32
CA GLN A 47 -9.65 12.63 -10.93
C GLN A 47 -8.45 12.02 -10.17
N MET A 48 -7.47 11.49 -10.89
CA MET A 48 -6.21 11.02 -10.36
C MET A 48 -5.05 11.75 -11.01
N ILE A 49 -3.91 11.76 -10.33
CA ILE A 49 -2.62 12.14 -10.91
C ILE A 49 -1.83 10.86 -11.14
N ILE A 50 -1.25 10.72 -12.32
CA ILE A 50 -0.41 9.59 -12.71
C ILE A 50 0.99 10.15 -12.97
N GLY A 51 1.95 9.77 -12.14
CA GLY A 51 3.37 9.97 -12.38
C GLY A 51 3.95 8.77 -13.11
N GLU A 52 4.66 9.00 -14.21
CA GLU A 52 5.30 7.97 -15.01
C GLU A 52 6.80 8.25 -15.07
N LEU A 53 7.60 7.31 -14.57
CA LEU A 53 9.06 7.35 -14.59
C LEU A 53 9.53 6.22 -15.51
N VAL A 54 10.39 6.54 -16.47
CA VAL A 54 10.98 5.58 -17.40
C VAL A 54 12.49 5.63 -17.23
N PHE A 55 13.09 4.48 -16.98
CA PHE A 55 14.53 4.36 -16.78
C PHE A 55 15.05 3.04 -17.34
N LYS A 56 16.36 2.94 -17.49
CA LYS A 56 17.04 1.73 -17.90
C LYS A 56 17.71 1.09 -16.71
N GLU A 57 17.56 -0.21 -16.56
CA GLU A 57 18.24 -0.99 -15.52
C GLU A 57 18.85 -2.27 -16.09
N GLU A 58 19.89 -2.77 -15.44
CA GLU A 58 20.53 -4.02 -15.84
C GLU A 58 19.84 -5.20 -15.15
N MET A 59 19.11 -6.01 -15.91
CA MET A 59 18.52 -7.26 -15.47
C MET A 59 19.12 -8.43 -16.23
N VAL A 60 19.74 -9.37 -15.51
CA VAL A 60 20.30 -10.61 -16.10
C VAL A 60 21.28 -10.29 -17.25
N ASN A 61 22.20 -9.36 -17.01
CA ASN A 61 23.21 -8.87 -17.97
C ASN A 61 22.61 -8.27 -19.27
N LYS A 62 21.39 -7.72 -19.19
CA LYS A 62 20.74 -7.00 -20.27
C LYS A 62 20.20 -5.67 -19.76
N LEU A 63 20.36 -4.63 -20.56
CA LEU A 63 19.75 -3.34 -20.29
C LEU A 63 18.27 -3.38 -20.69
N VAL A 64 17.39 -3.09 -19.73
CA VAL A 64 15.94 -3.18 -19.88
C VAL A 64 15.34 -1.82 -19.60
N GLU A 65 14.38 -1.40 -20.42
CA GLU A 65 13.57 -0.23 -20.10
C GLU A 65 12.44 -0.65 -19.15
N THR A 66 12.43 -0.02 -17.98
CA THR A 66 11.42 -0.20 -16.95
C THR A 66 10.63 1.07 -16.77
N LYS A 67 9.32 0.93 -16.62
CA LYS A 67 8.40 2.04 -16.41
C LYS A 67 7.64 1.87 -15.10
N LEU A 68 7.80 2.83 -14.21
CA LEU A 68 7.01 2.91 -12.98
C LEU A 68 5.86 3.91 -13.14
N ARG A 69 4.66 3.51 -12.73
CA ARG A 69 3.48 4.37 -12.67
C ARG A 69 3.02 4.52 -11.23
N TYR A 70 3.00 5.75 -10.75
CA TYR A 70 2.52 6.14 -9.43
C TYR A 70 1.15 6.81 -9.58
N TYR A 71 0.15 6.26 -8.91
CA TYR A 71 -1.23 6.74 -8.99
C TYR A 71 -1.60 7.45 -7.69
N TYR A 72 -2.04 8.70 -7.79
CA TYR A 72 -2.42 9.54 -6.65
C TYR A 72 -3.87 9.98 -6.76
N ASN A 73 -4.53 10.15 -5.61
CA ASN A 73 -5.77 10.91 -5.55
C ASN A 73 -5.51 12.43 -5.53
N LEU A 74 -6.58 13.23 -5.49
CA LEU A 74 -6.48 14.69 -5.43
C LEU A 74 -5.97 15.20 -4.07
N ASP A 75 -6.05 14.38 -3.03
CA ASP A 75 -5.52 14.67 -1.69
C ASP A 75 -4.03 14.33 -1.56
N LYS A 76 -3.34 14.09 -2.69
CA LYS A 76 -1.90 13.74 -2.78
C LYS A 76 -1.52 12.42 -2.11
N LYS A 77 -2.49 11.55 -1.81
CA LYS A 77 -2.23 10.21 -1.32
C LYS A 77 -1.86 9.29 -2.48
N LEU A 78 -0.70 8.65 -2.38
CA LEU A 78 -0.32 7.55 -3.26
C LEU A 78 -1.23 6.36 -3.02
N LEU A 79 -1.90 5.91 -4.07
CA LEU A 79 -2.85 4.80 -4.05
C LEU A 79 -2.23 3.50 -4.55
N ARG A 80 -1.39 3.57 -5.58
CA ARG A 80 -0.87 2.38 -6.27
C ARG A 80 0.42 2.69 -7.00
N ILE A 81 1.29 1.70 -7.08
CA ILE A 81 2.48 1.69 -7.90
C ILE A 81 2.42 0.48 -8.82
N GLU A 82 2.59 0.72 -10.11
CA GLU A 82 2.75 -0.33 -11.11
C GLU A 82 4.13 -0.27 -11.72
N GLU A 83 4.62 -1.42 -12.12
CA GLU A 83 5.84 -1.62 -12.86
C GLU A 83 5.52 -2.26 -14.20
N GLU A 84 6.08 -1.72 -15.27
CA GLU A 84 6.00 -2.29 -16.60
C GLU A 84 7.40 -2.65 -17.10
N ILE A 85 7.61 -3.93 -17.38
CA ILE A 85 8.85 -4.50 -17.94
C ILE A 85 8.48 -5.41 -19.10
N TYR A 86 9.17 -5.30 -20.25
CA TYR A 86 8.98 -6.17 -21.42
C TYR A 86 7.51 -6.35 -21.86
N LYS A 87 6.66 -5.32 -21.70
CA LYS A 87 5.20 -5.27 -21.96
C LYS A 87 4.28 -5.94 -20.93
N GLY A 88 4.82 -6.51 -19.85
CA GLY A 88 4.01 -6.96 -18.72
C GLY A 88 3.84 -5.83 -17.71
N THR A 89 2.63 -5.62 -17.19
CA THR A 89 2.37 -4.69 -16.09
C THR A 89 2.08 -5.47 -14.81
N ASN A 90 2.82 -5.17 -13.75
CA ASN A 90 2.64 -5.74 -12.43
C ASN A 90 2.30 -4.64 -11.40
N VAL A 91 1.44 -4.98 -10.44
CA VAL A 91 1.17 -4.11 -9.30
C VAL A 91 2.19 -4.43 -8.22
N ILE A 92 3.16 -3.54 -8.02
CA ILE A 92 4.19 -3.76 -6.99
C ILE A 92 3.73 -3.26 -5.63
N TRP A 93 2.80 -2.31 -5.59
CA TRP A 93 2.22 -1.81 -4.35
C TRP A 93 0.82 -1.22 -4.58
N ASP A 94 -0.09 -1.45 -3.63
CA ASP A 94 -1.43 -0.88 -3.65
C ASP A 94 -1.89 -0.64 -2.22
N ARG A 95 -2.27 0.60 -1.91
CA ARG A 95 -2.63 1.05 -0.57
C ARG A 95 -3.80 0.26 0.01
N ALA A 96 -4.83 -0.02 -0.80
CA ALA A 96 -6.02 -0.71 -0.33
C ALA A 96 -5.71 -2.19 -0.06
N ILE A 97 -4.90 -2.82 -0.90
CA ILE A 97 -4.43 -4.19 -0.70
C ILE A 97 -3.54 -4.27 0.54
N THR A 98 -2.58 -3.34 0.71
CA THR A 98 -1.72 -3.30 1.90
C THR A 98 -2.53 -3.11 3.18
N GLU A 99 -3.49 -2.19 3.19
CA GLU A 99 -4.39 -1.98 4.35
C GLU A 99 -5.16 -3.27 4.67
N ALA A 100 -5.72 -3.92 3.65
CA ALA A 100 -6.48 -5.15 3.81
C ALA A 100 -5.62 -6.30 4.38
N ASN A 101 -4.37 -6.43 3.93
CA ASN A 101 -3.44 -7.45 4.39
C ASN A 101 -3.04 -7.23 5.86
N ILE A 102 -2.73 -5.98 6.25
CA ILE A 102 -2.39 -5.65 7.65
C ILE A 102 -3.58 -5.98 8.56
N LEU A 103 -4.81 -5.64 8.14
CA LEU A 103 -6.02 -5.96 8.88
C LEU A 103 -6.24 -7.48 9.03
N ASP A 104 -5.96 -8.26 7.98
CA ASP A 104 -6.10 -9.73 8.04
C ASP A 104 -5.10 -10.35 9.00
N GLU A 105 -3.84 -9.94 8.92
CA GLU A 105 -2.81 -10.43 9.83
C GLU A 105 -3.12 -10.05 11.28
N LEU A 106 -3.61 -8.82 11.51
CA LEU A 106 -4.05 -8.37 12.83
C LEU A 106 -5.19 -9.24 13.37
N LEU A 107 -6.20 -9.56 12.53
CA LEU A 107 -7.31 -10.44 12.92
C LEU A 107 -6.84 -11.86 13.24
N VAL A 108 -5.92 -12.41 12.45
CA VAL A 108 -5.33 -13.73 12.70
C VAL A 108 -4.59 -13.75 14.04
N LEU A 109 -3.83 -12.69 14.35
CA LEU A 109 -3.12 -12.59 15.63
C LEU A 109 -4.08 -12.45 16.81
N LEU A 110 -5.13 -11.64 16.65
CA LEU A 110 -6.16 -11.42 17.68
C LEU A 110 -6.92 -12.70 18.00
N THR A 111 -7.42 -13.39 16.98
CA THR A 111 -8.19 -14.65 17.13
C THR A 111 -7.37 -15.80 17.72
N LYS A 112 -6.05 -15.80 17.54
CA LYS A 112 -5.15 -16.76 18.17
C LYS A 112 -4.84 -16.47 19.64
N SER A 113 -5.03 -15.23 20.08
CA SER A 113 -4.48 -14.75 21.36
C SER A 113 -5.52 -14.27 22.37
N TYR A 114 -6.74 -13.97 21.90
CA TYR A 114 -7.80 -13.37 22.71
C TYR A 114 -9.15 -14.05 22.45
N ASP A 115 -10.05 -13.95 23.42
CA ASP A 115 -11.42 -14.43 23.28
C ASP A 115 -12.30 -13.46 22.46
N GLN A 116 -13.52 -13.90 22.11
CA GLN A 116 -14.44 -13.10 21.31
C GLN A 116 -14.86 -11.78 21.96
N GLU A 117 -14.97 -11.74 23.30
CA GLU A 117 -15.38 -10.52 24.01
C GLU A 117 -14.25 -9.48 23.95
N GLN A 118 -13.02 -9.90 24.18
CA GLN A 118 -11.82 -9.08 24.07
C GLN A 118 -11.63 -8.55 22.65
N ILE A 119 -11.83 -9.39 21.63
CA ILE A 119 -11.76 -8.97 20.23
C ILE A 119 -12.85 -7.94 19.92
N SER A 120 -14.10 -8.19 20.35
CA SER A 120 -15.20 -7.25 20.15
C SER A 120 -14.93 -5.88 20.80
N ARG A 121 -14.40 -5.88 22.03
CA ARG A 121 -13.97 -4.66 22.72
C ARG A 121 -12.85 -3.95 21.98
N PHE A 122 -11.88 -4.66 21.40
CA PHE A 122 -10.84 -4.05 20.59
C PHE A 122 -11.42 -3.42 19.31
N LEU A 123 -12.26 -4.14 18.57
CA LEU A 123 -12.87 -3.67 17.33
C LEU A 123 -13.77 -2.44 17.53
N SER A 124 -14.36 -2.28 18.70
CA SER A 124 -15.14 -1.08 19.04
C SER A 124 -14.28 0.17 19.23
N THR A 125 -12.97 0.03 19.43
CA THR A 125 -12.03 1.16 19.51
C THR A 125 -11.54 1.63 18.14
N LEU A 126 -11.79 0.86 17.07
CA LEU A 126 -11.34 1.22 15.73
C LEU A 126 -12.22 2.32 15.11
N PRO A 127 -11.62 3.22 14.32
CA PRO A 127 -12.34 4.10 13.43
C PRO A 127 -13.39 3.36 12.58
N SER A 128 -14.54 4.01 12.36
CA SER A 128 -15.71 3.41 11.71
C SER A 128 -15.42 2.84 10.32
N ASN A 129 -14.53 3.47 9.56
CA ASN A 129 -14.08 2.99 8.25
C ASN A 129 -13.31 1.67 8.33
N LEU A 130 -12.46 1.48 9.35
CA LEU A 130 -11.71 0.23 9.56
C LEU A 130 -12.61 -0.86 10.14
N LYS A 131 -13.46 -0.49 11.10
CA LYS A 131 -14.43 -1.39 11.71
C LYS A 131 -15.34 -2.04 10.66
N ALA A 132 -15.90 -1.25 9.74
CA ALA A 132 -16.75 -1.76 8.66
C ALA A 132 -16.01 -2.74 7.73
N LYS A 133 -14.72 -2.49 7.45
CA LYS A 133 -13.89 -3.39 6.63
C LYS A 133 -13.65 -4.73 7.31
N ILE A 134 -13.43 -4.72 8.63
CA ILE A 134 -13.21 -5.92 9.44
C ILE A 134 -14.50 -6.72 9.63
N GLU A 135 -15.62 -6.06 9.98
CA GLU A 135 -16.90 -6.74 10.22
C GLU A 135 -17.38 -7.52 8.99
N LYS A 136 -17.16 -6.96 7.79
CA LYS A 136 -17.41 -7.64 6.51
C LYS A 136 -16.59 -8.92 6.36
N LYS A 137 -15.33 -8.93 6.82
CA LYS A 137 -14.44 -10.09 6.75
C LYS A 137 -14.76 -11.15 7.81
N VAL A 138 -15.09 -10.74 9.03
CA VAL A 138 -15.50 -11.67 10.09
C VAL A 138 -16.78 -12.41 9.70
N HIS A 139 -17.76 -11.73 9.09
CA HIS A 139 -18.97 -12.39 8.58
C HIS A 139 -18.67 -13.42 7.48
N SER A 140 -17.68 -13.17 6.60
CA SER A 140 -17.29 -14.12 5.56
C SER A 140 -16.50 -15.34 6.06
N LEU A 141 -16.01 -15.33 7.30
CA LEU A 141 -15.29 -16.44 7.92
C LEU A 141 -16.21 -17.37 8.73
N ILE A 142 -17.43 -16.93 9.03
CA ILE A 142 -18.42 -17.65 9.85
C ILE A 142 -19.60 -18.17 9.00
N ALA A 143 -19.75 -17.69 7.76
CA ALA A 143 -20.72 -18.18 6.77
C ALA A 143 -20.11 -19.27 5.88
#